data_AF-A0A957RDL1-F1
#
_entry.id   AF-A0A957RDL1-F1
#
_cell.length_a   1.000
_cell.length_b   1.000
_cell.length_c   1.000
_cell.angle_alpha   90.00
_cell.angle_beta   90.00
_cell.angle_gamma   90.00
#
_symmetry.space_group_name_H-M   'P 1'
#
loop_
_entity.id
_entity.type
_entity.pdbx_description
1 polymer ?
#
loop_
_entity_poly.entity_id
_entity_poly.type
_entity_poly.pdbx_seq_one_letter_code
_entity_poly.pdbx_strand_id
1 'polypeptide(L)'
;DQIVADFSLFDFAALGQLGAVPGWPGADVCPPQPMVGQTRAVLDRYRAAGGSYTEIVFDNCGHSPHIEKAADFQEAFFAFLRGGA
;
A
#
# COMPACT_ATOMS: atom_id res chain seq x y z
N ASP A 1 2.73 -7.36 2.46
CA ASP A 1 4.00 -6.62 2.60
C ASP A 1 4.12 -6.08 4.02
N GLN A 2 5.31 -6.13 4.62
CA GLN A 2 5.59 -5.58 5.96
C GLN A 2 6.04 -4.12 5.91
N ILE A 3 6.46 -3.64 4.74
CA ILE A 3 6.94 -2.27 4.51
C ILE A 3 5.75 -1.35 4.26
N VAL A 4 4.90 -1.68 3.28
CA VAL A 4 3.67 -0.94 2.98
C VAL A 4 2.45 -1.69 3.50
N ALA A 5 1.94 -1.25 4.65
CA ALA A 5 0.78 -1.82 5.32
C ALA A 5 0.06 -0.74 6.16
N ASP A 6 -1.22 -0.95 6.47
CA ASP A 6 -1.99 -0.01 7.29
C ASP A 6 -1.49 0.13 8.73
N PHE A 7 -0.69 -0.83 9.17
CA PHE A 7 0.04 -0.79 10.44
C PHE A 7 1.44 -1.36 10.21
N SER A 8 2.23 -0.68 9.40
CA SER A 8 3.59 -1.08 9.06
C SER A 8 4.51 -1.01 10.29
N LEU A 9 5.29 -2.05 10.55
CA LEU A 9 6.33 -2.01 11.60
C LEU A 9 7.53 -1.14 11.20
N PHE A 10 7.56 -0.61 9.98
CA PHE A 10 8.52 0.39 9.53
C PHE A 10 8.02 1.82 9.77
N ASP A 11 6.79 1.99 10.23
CA ASP A 11 6.25 3.29 10.63
C ASP A 11 6.57 3.59 12.10
N PHE A 12 7.29 4.70 12.34
CA PHE A 12 7.62 5.16 13.69
C PHE A 12 6.38 5.42 14.55
N ALA A 13 5.26 5.86 13.97
CA ALA A 13 4.04 6.08 14.73
C ALA A 13 3.38 4.76 15.13
N ALA A 14 3.40 3.74 14.27
CA ALA A 14 2.96 2.39 14.62
C ALA A 14 3.83 1.78 15.75
N LEU A 15 5.16 1.90 15.63
CA LEU A 15 6.09 1.48 16.69
C LEU A 15 5.88 2.27 17.99
N GLY A 16 5.61 3.57 17.90
CA GLY A 16 5.26 4.42 19.04
C GLY A 16 4.00 3.96 19.75
N GLN A 17 2.95 3.60 18.99
CA GLN A 17 1.73 3.04 19.54
C GLN A 17 1.93 1.68 20.22
N LEU A 18 2.91 0.88 19.75
CA LEU A 18 3.33 -0.36 20.39
C LEU A 18 4.27 -0.14 21.61
N GLY A 19 4.63 1.10 21.92
CA GLY A 19 5.51 1.45 23.03
C GLY A 19 7.00 1.28 22.75
N ALA A 20 7.41 1.04 21.49
CA ALA A 20 8.81 0.86 21.11
C ALA A 20 9.58 2.17 20.91
N VAL A 21 8.88 3.31 20.80
CA VAL A 21 9.47 4.64 20.58
C VAL A 21 9.26 5.53 21.81
N PRO A 22 10.30 5.77 22.63
CA PRO A 22 10.20 6.66 23.79
C PRO A 22 9.79 8.09 23.38
N GLY A 23 8.82 8.67 24.09
CA GLY A 23 8.37 10.05 23.87
C GLY A 23 7.47 10.25 22.65
N TRP A 24 6.96 9.18 22.02
CA TRP A 24 5.94 9.31 20.97
C TRP A 24 4.70 10.08 21.50
N PRO A 25 4.22 11.12 20.79
CA PRO A 25 3.26 12.09 21.34
C PRO A 25 1.80 11.61 21.38
N GLY A 26 1.52 10.37 20.95
CA GLY A 26 0.17 9.83 20.83
C GLY A 26 -0.42 9.99 19.42
N ALA A 27 -1.48 9.21 19.17
CA ALA A 27 -2.10 9.11 17.85
C ALA A 27 -2.82 10.40 17.39
N ASP A 28 -3.23 11.26 18.32
CA ASP A 28 -3.86 12.53 17.97
C ASP A 28 -2.89 13.52 17.30
N VAL A 29 -1.58 13.35 17.54
CA VAL A 29 -0.52 14.22 16.99
C VAL A 29 0.27 13.50 15.90
N CYS A 30 0.59 12.23 16.11
CA CYS A 30 1.39 11.42 15.20
C CYS A 30 0.76 10.02 15.04
N PRO A 31 -0.36 9.91 14.32
CA PRO A 31 -1.02 8.62 14.11
C PRO A 31 -0.22 7.72 13.17
N PRO A 32 -0.33 6.38 13.32
CA PRO A 32 0.15 5.46 12.31
C PRO A 32 -0.48 5.73 10.94
N GLN A 33 0.28 5.47 9.88
CA GLN A 33 -0.18 5.67 8.51
C GLN A 33 -0.96 4.45 7.99
N PRO A 34 -2.24 4.62 7.60
CA PRO A 34 -3.03 3.56 6.96
C PRO A 34 -2.67 3.47 5.47
N MET A 35 -1.45 3.03 5.13
CA MET A 35 -0.87 3.18 3.79
C MET A 35 -1.73 2.57 2.67
N VAL A 36 -2.26 1.36 2.87
CA VAL A 36 -3.10 0.67 1.87
C VAL A 36 -4.45 1.35 1.77
N GLY A 37 -5.07 1.64 2.91
CA GLY A 37 -6.35 2.37 2.97
C GLY A 37 -6.27 3.75 2.34
N GLN A 38 -5.18 4.49 2.57
CA GLN A 38 -4.95 5.81 2.00
C GLN A 38 -4.79 5.75 0.48
N THR A 39 -3.99 4.81 -0.04
CA THR A 39 -3.84 4.61 -1.49
C THR A 39 -5.19 4.26 -2.14
N ARG A 40 -5.96 3.34 -1.54
CA ARG A 40 -7.30 3.00 -2.04
C ARG A 40 -8.24 4.20 -2.03
N ALA A 41 -8.24 5.01 -0.96
CA ALA A 41 -9.07 6.21 -0.90
C ALA A 41 -8.77 7.20 -2.03
N VAL A 42 -7.50 7.35 -2.42
CA VAL A 42 -7.11 8.18 -3.57
C VAL A 42 -7.61 7.58 -4.90
N LEU A 43 -7.42 6.28 -5.10
CA LEU A 43 -7.86 5.58 -6.31
C LEU A 43 -9.39 5.52 -6.44
N ASP A 44 -10.11 5.37 -5.33
CA ASP A 44 -11.57 5.43 -5.26
C ASP A 44 -12.09 6.80 -5.65
N ARG A 45 -11.44 7.88 -5.17
CA ARG A 45 -11.76 9.24 -5.59
C ARG A 45 -11.50 9.44 -7.09
N TYR A 46 -10.40 8.90 -7.61
CA TYR A 46 -10.09 8.94 -9.03
C TYR A 46 -11.17 8.22 -9.87
N ARG A 47 -11.60 7.04 -9.42
CA ARG A 47 -12.70 6.29 -10.04
C ARG A 47 -14.04 7.04 -9.99
N ALA A 48 -14.36 7.66 -8.86
CA ALA A 48 -15.57 8.48 -8.71
C ALA A 48 -15.56 9.72 -9.64
N ALA A 49 -14.38 10.20 -10.04
CA ALA A 49 -14.20 11.29 -11.00
C ALA A 49 -14.18 10.83 -12.47
N GLY A 50 -14.51 9.57 -12.76
CA GLY A 50 -14.55 9.00 -14.12
C GLY A 50 -13.28 8.30 -14.57
N GLY A 51 -12.27 8.18 -13.69
CA GLY A 51 -11.10 7.35 -13.93
C GLY A 51 -11.39 5.85 -13.80
N SER A 52 -10.44 5.01 -14.21
CA SER A 52 -10.49 3.56 -13.99
C SER A 52 -9.15 3.06 -13.44
N TYR A 53 -9.21 2.08 -12.54
CA TYR A 53 -8.03 1.39 -12.05
C TYR A 53 -8.37 -0.07 -11.78
N THR A 54 -7.33 -0.90 -11.80
CA THR A 54 -7.39 -2.31 -11.39
C THR A 54 -6.44 -2.48 -10.22
N GLU A 55 -6.91 -3.16 -9.18
CA GLU A 55 -6.08 -3.56 -8.03
C GLU A 55 -5.84 -5.07 -8.09
N ILE A 56 -4.58 -5.48 -8.02
CA ILE A 56 -4.17 -6.88 -8.03
C ILE A 56 -3.32 -7.11 -6.78
N VAL A 57 -3.70 -8.11 -5.99
CA VAL A 57 -2.95 -8.54 -4.80
C VAL A 57 -2.23 -9.84 -5.14
N PHE A 58 -0.90 -9.83 -5.03
CA PHE A 58 -0.09 -11.01 -5.22
C PHE A 58 0.10 -11.76 -3.91
N ASP A 59 -0.45 -12.96 -3.80
CA ASP A 59 -0.27 -13.81 -2.63
C ASP A 59 1.18 -14.27 -2.47
N ASN A 60 1.64 -14.32 -1.22
CA ASN A 60 3.01 -14.70 -0.86
C ASN A 60 4.07 -13.88 -1.61
N CYS A 61 3.89 -12.56 -1.63
CA CYS A 61 4.80 -11.58 -2.23
C CYS A 61 5.17 -10.49 -1.23
N GLY A 62 6.46 -10.12 -1.19
CA GLY A 62 6.96 -8.97 -0.46
C GLY A 62 6.72 -7.64 -1.19
N HIS A 63 7.57 -6.65 -0.91
CA HIS A 63 7.48 -5.30 -1.46
C HIS A 63 7.95 -5.20 -2.93
N SER A 64 8.48 -6.28 -3.50
CA SER A 64 9.10 -6.27 -4.84
C SER A 64 8.42 -7.25 -5.81
N PRO A 65 7.13 -7.06 -6.14
CA PRO A 65 6.39 -7.99 -7.01
C PRO A 65 6.99 -8.17 -8.41
N HIS A 66 7.61 -7.12 -8.95
CA HIS A 66 8.32 -7.17 -10.23
C HIS A 66 9.58 -8.07 -10.22
N ILE A 67 10.10 -8.44 -9.04
CA ILE A 67 11.20 -9.38 -8.85
C ILE A 67 10.68 -10.74 -8.41
N GLU A 68 9.82 -10.77 -7.39
CA GLU A 68 9.36 -12.01 -6.72
C GLU A 68 8.29 -12.77 -7.51
N LYS A 69 7.46 -12.06 -8.29
CA LYS A 69 6.35 -12.58 -9.09
C LYS A 69 6.45 -12.05 -10.53
N ALA A 70 7.67 -12.03 -11.07
CA ALA A 70 7.98 -11.32 -12.32
C ALA A 70 7.05 -11.66 -13.49
N ALA A 71 6.70 -12.94 -13.69
CA ALA A 71 5.81 -13.35 -14.78
C ALA A 71 4.40 -12.76 -14.63
N ASP A 72 3.78 -12.98 -13.46
CA ASP A 72 2.42 -12.50 -13.18
C ASP A 72 2.36 -10.96 -13.17
N PHE A 73 3.41 -10.31 -12.63
CA PHE A 73 3.53 -8.85 -12.66
C PHE A 73 3.65 -8.32 -14.09
N GLN A 74 4.50 -8.93 -14.92
CA GLN A 74 4.68 -8.52 -16.32
C GLN A 74 3.40 -8.70 -17.13
N GLU A 75 2.66 -9.79 -16.91
CA GLU A 75 1.36 -10.02 -17.55
C GLU A 75 0.40 -8.87 -17.24
N ALA A 76 0.21 -8.57 -15.96
CA ALA A 76 -0.65 -7.48 -15.50
C ALA A 76 -0.19 -6.11 -16.02
N PHE A 77 1.11 -5.83 -15.94
CA PHE A 77 1.69 -4.56 -16.37
C PHE A 77 1.54 -4.33 -17.89
N PHE A 78 1.83 -5.35 -18.71
CA PHE A 78 1.66 -5.22 -20.14
C PHE A 78 0.19 -5.21 -20.58
N ALA A 79 -0.72 -5.85 -19.83
CA ALA A 79 -2.16 -5.70 -20.05
C ALA A 79 -2.61 -4.25 -19.88
N PHE A 80 -2.18 -3.60 -18.79
CA PHE A 80 -2.41 -2.19 -18.54
C PHE A 80 -1.89 -1.28 -19.67
N LEU A 81 -0.65 -1.50 -20.12
CA LEU A 81 -0.06 -0.68 -21.20
C LEU A 81 -0.77 -0.82 -22.56
N ARG A 82 -1.43 -1.96 -22.80
CA ARG A 82 -2.22 -2.16 -24.02
C ARG A 82 -3.59 -1.48 -23.98
N GLY A 83 -3.93 -0.78 -22.90
CA GLY A 83 -5.26 -0.21 -22.68
C GLY A 83 -6.31 -1.26 -22.30
N GLY A 84 -5.87 -2.45 -21.89
CA GLY A 84 -6.73 -3.49 -21.35
C GLY A 84 -6.89 -3.31 -19.85
N ALA A 85 -7.89 -2.51 -19.45
CA ALA A 85 -8.49 -2.51 -18.13
C ALA A 85 -10.00 -2.28 -18.27
#